data_AF-A0A9X4YBA8-F1
#
_entry.id   AF-A0A9X4YBA8-F1
#
_cell.length_a   1.000
_cell.length_b   1.000
_cell.length_c   1.000
_cell.angle_alpha   90.00
_cell.angle_beta   90.00
_cell.angle_gamma   90.00
#
_symmetry.space_group_name_H-M   'P 1'
#
loop_
_entity.id
_entity.type
_entity.pdbx_description
1 polymer ?
#
loop_
_entity_poly.entity_id
_entity_poly.type
_entity_poly.pdbx_seq_one_letter_code
_entity_poly.pdbx_strand_id
1 'polypeptide(L)'
;MRSEQQDVMRAETDIALDQFESVHDHLHQRLCSELRSLQERVDALRESPTAHSASIVSTYERLIRKKRAFMEQWGMDTGCSRR
;
A
#
# COMPACT_ATOMS: atom_id res chain seq x y z
N MET A 1 -23.26 -36.86 -15.39
CA MET A 1 -23.28 -35.97 -16.57
C MET A 1 -23.77 -34.54 -16.32
N ARG A 2 -24.20 -34.14 -15.09
CA ARG A 2 -24.65 -32.75 -14.80
C ARG A 2 -23.83 -32.02 -13.72
N SER A 3 -22.78 -32.67 -13.22
CA SER A 3 -21.94 -32.13 -12.13
C SER A 3 -20.60 -31.56 -12.62
N GLU A 4 -20.20 -31.84 -13.86
CA GLU A 4 -18.94 -31.33 -14.43
C GLU A 4 -19.12 -29.96 -15.07
N GLN A 5 -20.34 -29.59 -15.48
CA GLN A 5 -20.62 -28.30 -16.13
C GLN A 5 -20.76 -27.13 -15.14
N GLN A 6 -20.88 -27.41 -13.84
CA GLN A 6 -21.02 -26.37 -12.82
C GLN A 6 -19.67 -25.86 -12.28
N ASP A 7 -18.58 -26.59 -12.57
CA ASP A 7 -17.22 -26.23 -12.17
C ASP A 7 -16.53 -25.32 -13.21
N VAL A 8 -16.89 -25.47 -14.49
CA VAL A 8 -16.31 -24.68 -15.60
C VAL A 8 -16.73 -23.20 -15.55
N MET A 9 -17.87 -22.87 -14.94
CA MET A 9 -18.39 -21.49 -14.86
C MET A 9 -17.94 -20.71 -13.61
N ARG A 10 -17.12 -21.30 -12.73
CA ARG A 10 -16.60 -20.61 -11.54
C ARG A 10 -15.13 -20.15 -11.71
N ALA A 11 -14.52 -20.46 -12.85
CA ALA A 11 -13.12 -20.19 -13.14
C ALA A 11 -12.86 -18.92 -13.99
N GLU A 12 -13.87 -18.06 -14.22
CA GLU A 12 -13.77 -16.97 -15.21
C GLU A 12 -13.54 -15.56 -14.68
N THR A 13 -13.31 -15.33 -13.38
CA THR A 13 -12.79 -14.00 -12.95
C THR A 13 -11.92 -14.06 -11.70
N ASP A 14 -10.85 -14.87 -11.72
CA ASP A 14 -9.70 -14.55 -10.87
C ASP A 14 -8.85 -13.51 -11.64
N ILE A 15 -9.41 -12.30 -11.75
CA ILE A 15 -8.79 -11.22 -12.50
C ILE A 15 -7.63 -10.70 -11.65
N ALA A 16 -6.40 -11.03 -12.06
CA ALA A 16 -5.19 -10.51 -11.46
C ALA A 16 -5.16 -8.97 -11.63
N LEU A 17 -5.53 -8.23 -10.59
CA LEU A 17 -5.70 -6.76 -10.65
C LEU A 17 -4.38 -6.01 -10.91
N ASP A 18 -3.25 -6.65 -10.62
CA ASP A 18 -1.90 -6.18 -10.88
C ASP A 18 -1.54 -6.15 -12.37
N GLN A 19 -2.30 -6.84 -13.23
CA GLN A 19 -2.08 -6.83 -14.69
C GLN A 19 -2.55 -5.54 -15.38
N PHE A 20 -3.30 -4.67 -14.68
CA PHE A 20 -3.79 -3.41 -15.23
C PHE A 20 -2.93 -2.23 -14.79
N GLU A 21 -2.31 -1.58 -15.76
CA GLU A 21 -1.52 -0.36 -15.55
C GLU A 21 -2.33 0.74 -14.83
N SER A 22 -3.61 0.90 -15.14
CA SER A 22 -4.48 1.89 -14.47
C SER A 22 -4.68 1.63 -12.98
N VAL A 23 -4.72 0.35 -12.57
CA VAL A 23 -4.80 -0.05 -11.16
C VAL A 23 -3.46 0.22 -10.48
N HIS A 24 -2.36 -0.12 -11.16
CA HIS A 24 -1.00 0.11 -10.68
C HIS A 24 -0.75 1.61 -10.43
N ASP A 25 -1.04 2.47 -11.40
CA ASP A 25 -0.90 3.92 -11.31
C ASP A 25 -1.76 4.52 -10.18
N HIS A 26 -3.02 4.11 -10.10
CA HIS A 26 -3.92 4.59 -9.05
C HIS A 26 -3.43 4.20 -7.65
N LEU A 27 -3.03 2.94 -7.48
CA LEU A 27 -2.48 2.44 -6.23
C LEU A 27 -1.17 3.14 -5.87
N HIS A 28 -0.28 3.34 -6.84
CA HIS A 28 0.99 4.03 -6.66
C HIS A 28 0.77 5.46 -6.16
N GLN A 29 -0.06 6.24 -6.84
CA GLN A 29 -0.38 7.61 -6.45
C GLN A 29 -0.97 7.68 -5.03
N ARG A 30 -1.91 6.79 -4.73
CA ARG A 30 -2.54 6.72 -3.41
C ARG A 30 -1.54 6.36 -2.31
N LEU A 31 -0.74 5.31 -2.53
CA LEU A 31 0.28 4.88 -1.58
C LEU A 31 1.33 5.97 -1.36
N CYS A 32 1.68 6.72 -2.40
CA CYS A 32 2.59 7.85 -2.27
C CYS A 32 2.03 9.02 -1.45
N SER A 33 0.76 9.36 -1.63
CA SER A 33 0.08 10.35 -0.79
C SER A 33 0.05 9.91 0.68
N GLU A 34 -0.30 8.64 0.92
CA GLU A 34 -0.37 8.09 2.28
C GLU A 34 1.02 8.01 2.95
N LEU A 35 2.05 7.57 2.21
CA LEU A 35 3.43 7.53 2.70
C LEU A 35 3.94 8.93 3.07
N ARG A 36 3.64 9.95 2.25
CA ARG A 36 4.00 11.34 2.54
C ARG A 36 3.32 11.83 3.81
N SER A 37 2.01 11.63 3.95
CA SER A 37 1.28 12.04 5.14
C SER A 37 1.78 11.33 6.41
N LEU A 38 2.14 10.05 6.31
CA LEU A 38 2.74 9.31 7.44
C LEU A 38 4.11 9.87 7.80
N GLN A 39 4.95 10.20 6.83
CA GLN A 39 6.27 10.79 7.08
C GLN A 39 6.14 12.18 7.72
N GLU A 40 5.27 13.05 7.21
CA GLU A 40 5.00 14.37 7.79
C GLU A 40 4.54 14.27 9.25
N ARG A 41 3.71 13.27 9.59
CA ARG A 41 3.29 13.02 10.97
C ARG A 41 4.44 12.54 11.85
N VAL A 42 5.32 11.68 11.33
CA VAL A 42 6.52 11.23 12.05
C VAL A 42 7.44 12.43 12.34
N ASP A 43 7.65 13.29 11.35
CA ASP A 43 8.51 14.46 11.47
C ASP A 43 7.93 15.43 12.50
N ALA A 44 6.63 15.75 12.42
CA ALA A 44 5.96 16.62 13.40
C ALA A 44 6.02 16.07 14.84
N LEU A 45 5.86 14.75 15.03
CA LEU A 45 5.96 14.11 16.34
C LEU A 45 7.38 14.11 16.91
N ARG A 46 8.40 14.16 16.05
CA ARG A 46 9.81 14.27 16.44
C ARG A 46 10.20 15.73 16.72
N GLU A 47 9.62 16.69 16.00
CA GLU A 47 9.79 18.12 16.24
C GLU A 47 9.14 18.58 17.55
N SER A 48 7.96 18.03 17.88
CA SER A 48 7.23 18.33 19.13
C SER A 48 6.90 17.05 19.91
N PRO A 49 7.87 16.51 20.67
CA PRO A 49 7.68 15.27 21.41
C PRO A 49 6.70 15.42 22.59
N THR A 50 5.89 14.39 22.80
CA THR A 50 5.00 14.19 23.94
C THR A 50 5.33 12.87 24.62
N ALA A 51 4.74 12.61 25.79
CA ALA A 51 4.91 11.35 26.52
C ALA A 51 4.61 10.09 25.69
N HIS A 52 3.77 10.20 24.64
CA HIS A 52 3.38 9.07 23.79
C HIS A 52 4.02 9.09 22.40
N SER A 53 4.81 10.11 22.05
CA SER A 53 5.36 10.27 20.70
C SER A 53 6.19 9.07 20.24
N ALA A 54 7.01 8.48 21.11
CA ALA A 54 7.84 7.33 20.74
C ALA A 54 7.04 6.11 20.26
N SER A 55 5.92 5.81 20.94
CA SER A 55 5.03 4.69 20.57
C SER A 55 4.30 4.97 19.24
N ILE A 56 3.82 6.20 19.06
CA ILE A 56 3.12 6.62 17.85
C ILE A 56 4.06 6.63 16.64
N VAL A 57 5.28 7.18 16.81
CA VAL A 57 6.32 7.18 15.77
C VAL A 57 6.67 5.75 15.36
N SER A 58 6.91 4.85 16.31
CA SER A 58 7.18 3.43 16.01
C SER A 58 6.04 2.77 15.22
N THR A 59 4.79 3.13 15.52
CA THR A 59 3.62 2.66 14.79
C THR A 59 3.60 3.17 13.35
N TYR A 60 3.80 4.47 13.14
CA TYR A 60 3.82 5.07 11.80
C TYR A 60 5.00 4.59 10.95
N GLU A 61 6.19 4.45 11.53
CA GLU A 61 7.34 3.84 10.85
C GLU A 61 7.08 2.40 10.41
N ARG A 62 6.33 1.63 11.20
CA ARG A 62 5.92 0.27 10.83
C ARG A 62 4.93 0.29 9.67
N LEU A 63 3.98 1.22 9.65
CA LEU A 63 3.05 1.39 8.53
C LEU A 63 3.78 1.81 7.26
N ILE A 64 4.73 2.74 7.36
CA ILE A 64 5.59 3.15 6.24
C ILE A 64 6.34 1.94 5.67
N ARG A 65 7.00 1.15 6.53
CA ARG A 65 7.72 -0.06 6.12
C ARG A 65 6.81 -1.06 5.42
N LYS A 66 5.62 -1.33 5.96
CA LYS A 66 4.64 -2.25 5.34
C LYS A 66 4.17 -1.76 3.97
N LYS A 67 3.90 -0.46 3.83
CA LYS A 67 3.48 0.14 2.55
C LYS A 67 4.58 0.09 1.51
N ARG A 68 5.83 0.39 1.88
CA ARG A 68 6.99 0.25 0.98
C ARG A 68 7.21 -1.20 0.55
N ALA A 69 7.15 -2.14 1.48
CA ALA A 69 7.26 -3.57 1.15
C ALA A 69 6.14 -4.04 0.21
N PHE A 70 4.92 -3.54 0.38
CA PHE A 70 3.81 -3.80 -0.54
C PHE A 70 4.11 -3.24 -1.94
N MET A 71 4.59 -1.99 -2.02
CA MET A 71 4.98 -1.37 -3.30
C MET A 71 6.09 -2.16 -3.99
N GLU A 72 7.13 -2.58 -3.26
CA GLU A 72 8.22 -3.42 -3.78
C GLU A 72 7.69 -4.76 -4.32
N GLN A 73 6.80 -5.41 -3.57
CA GLN A 73 6.16 -6.67 -3.99
C GLN A 73 5.34 -6.49 -5.27
N TRP A 74 4.78 -5.30 -5.50
CA TRP A 74 4.00 -4.95 -6.67
C TRP A 74 4.84 -4.29 -7.80
N GLY A 75 6.17 -4.28 -7.68
CA GLY A 75 7.06 -3.69 -8.69
C GLY A 75 6.90 -2.17 -8.85
N MET A 76 6.36 -1.50 -7.83
CA MET A 76 6.16 -0.05 -7.79
C MET A 76 7.41 0.67 -7.27
N ASP A 77 7.64 1.89 -7.76
CA ASP A 77 8.69 2.76 -7.21
C ASP A 77 8.31 3.25 -5.80
N THR A 78 9.16 2.98 -4.82
CA THR A 78 8.98 3.43 -3.42
C THR A 78 9.41 4.90 -3.22
N GLY A 79 10.11 5.46 -4.19
CA GLY A 79 10.51 6.86 -4.29
C GLY A 79 9.32 7.76 -4.60
N CYS A 80 8.47 8.01 -3.61
CA CYS A 80 7.36 8.96 -3.74
C CYS A 80 7.89 10.39 -3.79
N SER A 81 8.43 10.78 -4.94
CA SER A 81 9.07 12.07 -5.15
C SER A 81 8.07 13.19 -4.89
N ARG A 82 8.48 14.17 -4.09
CA ARG A 82 7.71 15.36 -3.74
C ARG A 82 7.73 16.29 -4.96
N ARG A 83 6.89 16.02 -5.96
CA ARG A 83 6.52 17.05 -6.94
C ARG A 83 5.62 18.08 -6.28
#